data_AF-A0A2V8MUN8-F1
#
_entry.id   AF-A0A2V8MUN8-F1
#
_cell.length_a   1.000
_cell.length_b   1.000
_cell.length_c   1.000
_cell.angle_alpha   90.00
_cell.angle_beta   90.00
_cell.angle_gamma   90.00
#
_symmetry.space_group_name_H-M   'P 1'
#
loop_
_entity.id
_entity.type
_entity.pdbx_description
1 polymer ?
#
loop_
_entity_poly.entity_id
_entity_poly.type
_entity_poly.pdbx_seq_one_letter_code
_entity_poly.pdbx_strand_id
1 'polypeptide(L)'
;MLKFTLMLCVLLLASALAFAQSAQKQEVVDIETMTYPEIYSAIHDRAKTTVLVYNGGTEQRGPHAVLGGHTFMARAIAPMIARKLGNALVAPVLPFSVNPAGGVDPKMPGSIALPADLFQKVNEAVVDSMAKNGFKDIVVMGDHGGGQAELSKLAAAMDAKYSSQGIHVYFCGDVYEKSRQEFAEWLKTKGLPLSNHAGITDTSEMLYLEPAKEQWVRSIYKTTVGDPVLASGQQPDPSVPRVNNGVTGDPRPSTPEIGKLAIEMKVNNAVAQINRLVAAKRGGQRE
;
A
#
# COMPACT_ATOMS: atom_id res chain seq x y z
N MET A 1 23.70 37.16 -41.21
CA MET A 1 23.56 37.08 -39.74
C MET A 1 22.12 36.91 -39.29
N LEU A 2 21.17 37.76 -39.73
CA LEU A 2 19.76 37.72 -39.28
C LEU A 2 19.03 36.37 -39.52
N LYS A 3 19.30 35.68 -40.63
CA LYS A 3 18.69 34.37 -40.95
C LYS A 3 19.20 33.22 -40.04
N PHE A 4 20.44 33.31 -39.56
CA PHE A 4 21.02 32.31 -38.67
C PHE A 4 20.47 32.45 -37.24
N THR A 5 20.25 33.68 -36.78
CA THR A 5 19.67 33.98 -35.47
C THR A 5 18.20 33.55 -35.39
N LEU A 6 17.42 33.72 -36.47
CA LEU A 6 16.02 33.30 -36.53
C LEU A 6 15.88 31.76 -36.51
N MET A 7 16.75 31.05 -37.21
CA MET A 7 16.75 29.58 -37.27
C MET A 7 17.16 28.95 -35.92
N LEU A 8 18.12 29.57 -35.21
CA LEU A 8 18.52 29.16 -33.86
C LEU A 8 17.40 29.40 -32.82
N CYS A 9 16.65 30.50 -32.93
CA CYS A 9 15.49 30.75 -32.07
C CYS A 9 14.36 29.76 -32.31
N VAL A 10 14.07 29.38 -33.56
CA VAL A 10 13.05 28.38 -33.89
C VAL A 10 13.42 26.98 -33.37
N LEU A 11 14.70 26.59 -33.45
CA LEU A 11 15.20 25.32 -32.88
C LEU A 11 15.15 25.29 -31.34
N LEU A 12 15.39 26.42 -30.67
CA LEU A 12 15.29 26.54 -29.21
C LEU A 12 13.83 26.53 -28.72
N LEU A 13 12.89 27.15 -29.47
CA LEU A 13 11.46 27.06 -29.18
C LEU A 13 10.88 25.67 -29.44
N ALA A 14 11.31 24.99 -30.51
CA ALA A 14 10.85 23.63 -30.82
C ALA A 14 11.35 22.59 -29.80
N SER A 15 12.56 22.76 -29.27
CA SER A 15 13.08 21.91 -28.19
C SER A 15 12.39 22.18 -26.85
N ALA A 16 12.10 23.44 -26.51
CA ALA A 16 11.33 23.78 -25.30
C ALA A 16 9.89 23.20 -25.32
N LEU A 17 9.23 23.20 -26.47
CA LEU A 17 7.90 22.57 -26.64
C LEU A 17 7.97 21.03 -26.54
N ALA A 18 9.03 20.41 -27.06
CA ALA A 18 9.24 18.97 -26.96
C ALA A 18 9.58 18.51 -25.52
N PHE A 19 10.33 19.31 -24.75
CA PHE A 19 10.59 19.05 -23.32
C PHE A 19 9.35 19.29 -22.45
N ALA A 20 8.47 20.24 -22.80
CA ALA A 20 7.20 20.44 -22.10
C ALA A 20 6.19 19.30 -22.37
N GLN A 21 6.26 18.64 -23.52
CA GLN A 21 5.43 17.47 -23.85
C GLN A 21 5.92 16.15 -23.23
N SER A 22 7.19 16.05 -22.79
CA SER A 22 7.75 14.78 -22.29
C SER A 22 7.54 14.55 -20.80
N ALA A 23 7.15 15.56 -20.02
CA ALA A 23 6.61 15.37 -18.68
C ALA A 23 5.11 15.03 -18.79
N GLN A 24 4.80 13.84 -19.31
CA GLN A 24 3.44 13.33 -19.27
C GLN A 24 2.99 13.31 -17.81
N LYS A 25 2.14 14.27 -17.44
CA LYS A 25 1.62 14.40 -16.07
C LYS A 25 1.01 13.05 -15.71
N GLN A 26 1.55 12.42 -14.67
CA GLN A 26 1.13 11.09 -14.27
C GLN A 26 -0.40 11.08 -14.07
N GLU A 27 -1.07 10.06 -14.60
CA GLU A 27 -2.53 9.98 -14.49
C GLU A 27 -2.96 10.07 -13.03
N VAL A 28 -3.90 10.99 -12.75
CA VAL A 28 -4.54 11.13 -11.45
C VAL A 28 -5.52 9.97 -11.28
N VAL A 29 -5.31 9.17 -10.24
CA VAL A 29 -6.12 7.98 -9.93
C VAL A 29 -6.73 8.04 -8.54
N ASP A 30 -6.31 9.00 -7.71
CA ASP A 30 -6.79 9.19 -6.33
C ASP A 30 -8.06 10.03 -6.32
N ILE A 31 -9.20 9.41 -5.97
CA ILE A 31 -10.50 10.09 -6.04
C ILE A 31 -10.62 11.25 -5.05
N GLU A 32 -9.84 11.27 -3.96
CA GLU A 32 -9.76 12.41 -3.03
C GLU A 32 -9.28 13.71 -3.69
N THR A 33 -8.60 13.60 -4.83
CA THR A 33 -8.05 14.73 -5.58
C THR A 33 -8.80 15.03 -6.89
N MET A 34 -9.91 14.33 -7.11
CA MET A 34 -10.75 14.47 -8.30
C MET A 34 -12.09 15.12 -7.95
N THR A 35 -12.63 15.89 -8.86
CA THR A 35 -14.01 16.37 -8.81
C THR A 35 -14.96 15.25 -9.23
N TYR A 36 -16.22 15.26 -8.76
CA TYR A 36 -17.18 14.21 -9.13
C TYR A 36 -17.39 14.07 -10.65
N PRO A 37 -17.35 15.13 -11.50
CA PRO A 37 -17.45 14.97 -12.95
C PRO A 37 -16.25 14.22 -13.55
N GLU A 38 -15.04 14.42 -13.01
CA GLU A 38 -13.84 13.69 -13.45
C GLU A 38 -13.94 12.19 -13.10
N ILE A 39 -14.51 11.87 -11.93
CA ILE A 39 -14.79 10.49 -11.52
C ILE A 39 -15.86 9.88 -12.43
N TYR A 40 -16.95 10.59 -12.70
CA TYR A 40 -18.00 10.14 -13.61
C TYR A 40 -17.44 9.83 -15.00
N SER A 41 -16.67 10.76 -15.58
CA SER A 41 -16.02 10.55 -16.89
C SER A 41 -15.00 9.41 -16.86
N ALA A 42 -14.26 9.25 -15.76
CA ALA A 42 -13.36 8.10 -15.59
C ALA A 42 -14.09 6.77 -15.71
N ILE A 43 -15.24 6.63 -15.04
CA ILE A 43 -16.05 5.40 -15.03
C ILE A 43 -16.70 5.18 -16.40
N HIS A 44 -17.37 6.19 -16.95
CA HIS A 44 -18.24 6.04 -18.11
C HIS A 44 -17.55 6.22 -19.47
N ASP A 45 -16.58 7.13 -19.57
CA ASP A 45 -15.91 7.45 -20.84
C ASP A 45 -14.55 6.77 -20.99
N ARG A 46 -13.87 6.50 -19.87
CA ARG A 46 -12.51 5.93 -19.84
C ARG A 46 -12.44 4.50 -19.27
N ALA A 47 -13.59 3.90 -19.00
CA ALA A 47 -13.72 2.53 -18.51
C ALA A 47 -12.88 2.21 -17.25
N LYS A 48 -12.74 3.18 -16.33
CA LYS A 48 -12.12 2.99 -15.01
C LYS A 48 -13.09 2.30 -14.06
N THR A 49 -13.38 1.01 -14.32
CA THR A 49 -14.44 0.25 -13.63
C THR A 49 -14.00 -0.35 -12.29
N THR A 50 -12.70 -0.34 -11.99
CA THR A 50 -12.14 -0.90 -10.75
C THR A 50 -11.88 0.20 -9.73
N VAL A 51 -12.14 -0.06 -8.44
CA VAL A 51 -11.70 0.81 -7.35
C VAL A 51 -10.97 0.03 -6.26
N LEU A 52 -9.86 0.61 -5.81
CA LEU A 52 -9.02 0.07 -4.75
C LEU A 52 -9.39 0.71 -3.41
N VAL A 53 -9.83 -0.10 -2.44
CA VAL A 53 -10.08 0.29 -1.06
C VAL A 53 -8.94 -0.25 -0.20
N TYR A 54 -8.01 0.63 0.16
CA TYR A 54 -6.77 0.26 0.83
C TYR A 54 -6.79 0.70 2.31
N ASN A 55 -6.63 -0.26 3.22
CA ASN A 55 -6.50 -0.02 4.65
C ASN A 55 -5.04 0.12 5.06
N GLY A 56 -4.69 1.25 5.67
CA GLY A 56 -3.40 1.50 6.31
C GLY A 56 -3.44 1.13 7.79
N GLY A 57 -2.97 2.04 8.62
CA GLY A 57 -2.90 1.88 10.07
C GLY A 57 -2.13 3.01 10.74
N THR A 58 -2.44 3.24 12.02
CA THR A 58 -1.73 4.16 12.91
C THR A 58 -1.21 3.34 14.10
N GLU A 59 0.09 3.11 14.14
CA GLU A 59 0.69 2.07 14.96
C GLU A 59 2.13 2.46 15.34
N GLN A 60 2.51 2.22 16.60
CA GLN A 60 3.88 2.38 17.08
C GLN A 60 4.85 1.62 16.15
N ARG A 61 5.99 2.22 15.82
CA ARG A 61 6.99 1.61 14.93
C ARG A 61 8.40 1.78 15.48
N GLY A 62 8.53 1.42 16.75
CA GLY A 62 9.75 1.64 17.49
C GLY A 62 10.05 3.12 17.76
N PRO A 63 11.23 3.42 18.31
CA PRO A 63 11.61 4.79 18.64
C PRO A 63 11.95 5.62 17.39
N HIS A 64 12.21 4.99 16.25
CA HIS A 64 12.80 5.65 15.07
C HIS A 64 11.81 6.07 13.99
N ALA A 65 10.60 5.52 13.93
CA ALA A 65 9.68 5.76 12.82
C ALA A 65 8.33 6.33 13.27
N VAL A 66 7.74 7.17 12.42
CA VAL A 66 6.43 7.79 12.68
C VAL A 66 5.29 6.77 12.67
N LEU A 67 4.25 7.05 13.47
CA LEU A 67 3.07 6.19 13.67
C LEU A 67 2.27 5.90 12.39
N GLY A 68 2.27 6.85 11.45
CA GLY A 68 1.45 6.79 10.23
C GLY A 68 2.02 5.91 9.10
N GLY A 69 3.09 5.15 9.36
CA GLY A 69 3.82 4.37 8.35
C GLY A 69 2.92 3.61 7.37
N HIS A 70 2.08 2.70 7.85
CA HIS A 70 1.16 1.91 7.00
C HIS A 70 0.25 2.79 6.14
N THR A 71 -0.27 3.88 6.70
CA THR A 71 -1.14 4.80 5.97
C THR A 71 -0.37 5.53 4.86
N PHE A 72 0.85 5.97 5.13
CA PHE A 72 1.69 6.66 4.14
C PHE A 72 2.18 5.72 3.04
N MET A 73 2.57 4.50 3.40
CA MET A 73 2.95 3.46 2.43
C MET A 73 1.77 3.09 1.55
N ALA A 74 0.58 2.84 2.12
CA ALA A 74 -0.63 2.56 1.36
C ALA A 74 -1.01 3.70 0.39
N ARG A 75 -0.88 4.97 0.80
CA ARG A 75 -1.12 6.14 -0.07
C ARG A 75 -0.16 6.20 -1.26
N ALA A 76 1.07 5.70 -1.12
CA ALA A 76 2.03 5.63 -2.22
C ALA A 76 1.81 4.40 -3.12
N ILE A 77 1.50 3.24 -2.52
CA ILE A 77 1.39 1.95 -3.20
C ILE A 77 0.09 1.85 -4.00
N ALA A 78 -1.05 2.31 -3.46
CA ALA A 78 -2.35 2.17 -4.12
C ALA A 78 -2.39 2.83 -5.51
N PRO A 79 -1.88 4.07 -5.71
CA PRO A 79 -1.81 4.69 -7.03
C PRO A 79 -0.87 3.97 -8.00
N MET A 80 0.21 3.35 -7.50
CA MET A 80 1.11 2.54 -8.33
C MET A 80 0.40 1.30 -8.87
N ILE A 81 -0.38 0.62 -8.02
CA ILE A 81 -1.22 -0.53 -8.43
C ILE A 81 -2.27 -0.07 -9.44
N ALA A 82 -3.00 1.00 -9.14
CA ALA A 82 -4.10 1.48 -9.99
C ALA A 82 -3.62 1.84 -11.40
N ARG A 83 -2.48 2.53 -11.51
CA ARG A 83 -1.88 2.89 -12.80
C ARG A 83 -1.38 1.67 -13.57
N LYS A 84 -0.83 0.65 -12.89
CA LYS A 84 -0.43 -0.60 -13.55
C LYS A 84 -1.62 -1.43 -14.05
N LEU A 85 -2.74 -1.42 -13.33
CA LEU A 85 -3.98 -2.06 -13.79
C LEU A 85 -4.58 -1.31 -14.99
N GLY A 86 -4.41 0.01 -15.06
CA GLY A 86 -4.85 0.85 -16.17
C GLY A 86 -6.35 1.16 -16.19
N ASN A 87 -7.18 0.39 -15.48
CA ASN A 87 -8.63 0.56 -15.38
C ASN A 87 -9.12 0.84 -13.95
N ALA A 88 -8.23 1.23 -13.05
CA ALA A 88 -8.53 1.38 -11.62
C ALA A 88 -8.38 2.83 -11.12
N LEU A 89 -9.21 3.18 -10.13
CA LEU A 89 -9.07 4.35 -9.27
C LEU A 89 -8.82 3.92 -7.82
N VAL A 90 -8.43 4.86 -6.97
CA VAL A 90 -8.09 4.64 -5.56
C VAL A 90 -9.06 5.42 -4.68
N ALA A 91 -9.75 4.72 -3.77
CA ALA A 91 -10.56 5.32 -2.72
C ALA A 91 -9.66 5.89 -1.60
N PRO A 92 -10.18 6.79 -0.74
CA PRO A 92 -9.44 7.29 0.41
C PRO A 92 -8.81 6.15 1.23
N VAL A 93 -7.52 6.26 1.56
CA VAL A 93 -6.84 5.28 2.40
C VAL A 93 -7.35 5.39 3.83
N LEU A 94 -7.83 4.27 4.39
CA LEU A 94 -8.34 4.22 5.76
C LEU A 94 -7.17 4.17 6.76
N PRO A 95 -7.06 5.10 7.72
CA PRO A 95 -5.86 5.25 8.55
C PRO A 95 -5.82 4.35 9.79
N PHE A 96 -6.81 3.46 9.98
CA PHE A 96 -6.97 2.64 11.19
C PHE A 96 -7.14 1.17 10.84
N SER A 97 -6.63 0.30 11.71
CA SER A 97 -6.72 -1.15 11.55
C SER A 97 -7.04 -1.84 12.88
N VAL A 98 -7.14 -3.16 12.84
CA VAL A 98 -7.35 -4.04 14.00
C VAL A 98 -5.99 -4.47 14.55
N ASN A 99 -5.87 -4.63 15.87
CA ASN A 99 -4.71 -5.24 16.53
C ASN A 99 -3.33 -4.70 16.10
N PRO A 100 -3.03 -3.40 16.35
CA PRO A 100 -1.66 -2.89 16.17
C PRO A 100 -0.65 -3.71 16.99
N ALA A 101 0.55 -3.90 16.46
CA ALA A 101 1.67 -4.55 17.12
C ALA A 101 2.04 -3.83 18.43
N GLY A 102 2.12 -4.59 19.51
CA GLY A 102 2.27 -4.04 20.87
C GLY A 102 0.96 -3.49 21.46
N GLY A 103 -0.13 -3.49 20.70
CA GLY A 103 -1.45 -3.01 21.14
C GLY A 103 -1.52 -1.51 21.34
N VAL A 104 -2.55 -1.09 22.07
CA VAL A 104 -2.65 0.28 22.62
C VAL A 104 -2.00 0.26 23.99
N ASP A 105 -0.74 0.67 24.05
CA ASP A 105 0.09 0.63 25.26
C ASP A 105 0.53 2.06 25.64
N PRO A 106 0.30 2.53 26.88
CA PRO A 106 0.78 3.83 27.33
C PRO A 106 2.31 3.98 27.30
N LYS A 107 3.08 2.88 27.25
CA LYS A 107 4.54 2.90 27.08
C LYS A 107 4.96 3.23 25.64
N MET A 108 4.08 2.99 24.66
CA MET A 108 4.27 3.26 23.24
C MET A 108 3.03 3.98 22.68
N PRO A 109 2.78 5.23 23.12
CA PRO A 109 1.52 5.91 22.87
C PRO A 109 1.34 6.29 21.38
N GLY A 110 0.08 6.41 20.97
CA GLY A 110 -0.30 6.92 19.65
C GLY A 110 -0.89 5.88 18.69
N SER A 111 -0.72 4.58 18.98
CA SER A 111 -1.44 3.53 18.23
C SER A 111 -2.95 3.70 18.35
N ILE A 112 -3.67 3.49 17.24
CA ILE A 112 -5.14 3.52 17.21
C ILE A 112 -5.62 2.16 16.70
N ALA A 113 -6.42 1.48 17.52
CA ALA A 113 -6.98 0.18 17.21
C ALA A 113 -8.51 0.28 17.08
N LEU A 114 -9.06 -0.17 15.96
CA LEU A 114 -10.49 -0.41 15.85
C LEU A 114 -10.84 -1.83 16.34
N PRO A 115 -11.95 -1.99 17.08
CA PRO A 115 -12.56 -3.31 17.24
C PRO A 115 -12.84 -3.94 15.88
N ALA A 116 -12.65 -5.26 15.76
CA ALA A 116 -12.78 -5.97 14.49
C ALA A 116 -14.16 -5.79 13.83
N ASP A 117 -15.23 -5.76 14.63
CA ASP A 117 -16.59 -5.56 14.14
C ASP A 117 -16.81 -4.13 13.59
N LEU A 118 -16.24 -3.12 14.26
CA LEU A 118 -16.29 -1.74 13.78
C LEU A 118 -15.46 -1.54 12.52
N PHE A 119 -14.25 -2.13 12.47
CA PHE A 119 -13.40 -2.12 11.28
C PHE A 119 -14.13 -2.73 10.06
N GLN A 120 -14.81 -3.86 10.26
CA GLN A 120 -15.61 -4.49 9.22
C GLN A 120 -16.79 -3.61 8.78
N LYS A 121 -17.54 -3.01 9.71
CA LYS A 121 -18.68 -2.11 9.41
C LYS A 121 -18.25 -0.85 8.67
N VAL A 122 -17.10 -0.26 9.01
CA VAL A 122 -16.56 0.89 8.28
C VAL A 122 -16.24 0.50 6.85
N ASN A 123 -15.52 -0.61 6.64
CA ASN A 123 -15.19 -1.08 5.29
C ASN A 123 -16.44 -1.49 4.50
N GLU A 124 -17.46 -2.09 5.14
CA GLU A 124 -18.76 -2.39 4.53
C GLU A 124 -19.42 -1.11 3.97
N ALA A 125 -19.48 -0.05 4.77
CA ALA A 125 -20.06 1.23 4.34
C ALA A 125 -19.28 1.88 3.18
N VAL A 126 -17.94 1.73 3.18
CA VAL A 126 -17.09 2.20 2.08
C VAL A 126 -17.36 1.40 0.80
N VAL A 127 -17.38 0.07 0.87
CA VAL A 127 -17.67 -0.80 -0.28
C VAL A 127 -19.08 -0.53 -0.83
N ASP A 128 -20.08 -0.39 0.05
CA ASP A 128 -21.45 0.00 -0.33
C ASP A 128 -21.47 1.31 -1.11
N SER A 129 -20.71 2.30 -0.65
CA SER A 129 -20.60 3.60 -1.31
C SER A 129 -19.93 3.48 -2.68
N MET A 130 -18.88 2.67 -2.78
CA MET A 130 -18.19 2.43 -4.06
C MET A 130 -19.10 1.72 -5.08
N ALA A 131 -19.88 0.73 -4.64
CA ALA A 131 -20.86 0.07 -5.50
C ALA A 131 -21.93 1.06 -6.00
N LYS A 132 -22.47 1.90 -5.11
CA LYS A 132 -23.46 2.94 -5.45
C LYS A 132 -22.92 4.00 -6.40
N ASN A 133 -21.62 4.31 -6.31
CA ASN A 133 -20.94 5.25 -7.20
C ASN A 133 -20.67 4.71 -8.61
N GLY A 134 -20.99 3.42 -8.88
CA GLY A 134 -20.96 2.84 -10.23
C GLY A 134 -19.74 1.97 -10.54
N PHE A 135 -18.85 1.73 -9.58
CA PHE A 135 -17.74 0.79 -9.77
C PHE A 135 -18.23 -0.66 -9.90
N LYS A 136 -17.55 -1.46 -10.73
CA LYS A 136 -17.90 -2.86 -11.02
C LYS A 136 -16.99 -3.86 -10.33
N ASP A 137 -15.72 -3.52 -10.17
CA ASP A 137 -14.73 -4.35 -9.50
C ASP A 137 -14.20 -3.58 -8.28
N ILE A 138 -14.54 -4.00 -7.06
CA ILE A 138 -14.11 -3.35 -5.81
C ILE A 138 -13.09 -4.24 -5.12
N VAL A 139 -11.85 -3.76 -4.95
CA VAL A 139 -10.77 -4.53 -4.35
C VAL A 139 -10.47 -3.98 -2.96
N VAL A 140 -10.75 -4.77 -1.92
CA VAL A 140 -10.34 -4.46 -0.54
C VAL A 140 -8.99 -5.10 -0.23
N MET A 141 -8.10 -4.36 0.42
CA MET A 141 -6.77 -4.82 0.83
C MET A 141 -6.21 -3.97 1.97
N GLY A 142 -5.09 -4.39 2.56
CA GLY A 142 -4.47 -3.66 3.66
C GLY A 142 -2.96 -3.87 3.78
N ASP A 143 -2.27 -2.86 4.32
CA ASP A 143 -0.80 -2.82 4.50
C ASP A 143 -0.39 -3.27 5.91
N HIS A 144 -1.36 -3.65 6.73
CA HIS A 144 -1.20 -3.99 8.14
C HIS A 144 -1.57 -5.45 8.39
N GLY A 145 -0.88 -6.12 9.33
CA GLY A 145 -1.10 -7.55 9.61
C GLY A 145 -2.48 -7.88 10.18
N GLY A 146 -2.97 -7.05 11.11
CA GLY A 146 -4.36 -7.12 11.56
C GLY A 146 -5.35 -6.57 10.52
N GLY A 147 -6.57 -7.09 10.51
CA GLY A 147 -7.62 -6.71 9.55
C GLY A 147 -7.70 -7.59 8.32
N GLN A 148 -6.66 -8.39 8.01
CA GLN A 148 -6.61 -9.21 6.79
C GLN A 148 -7.75 -10.25 6.73
N ALA A 149 -8.04 -10.92 7.85
CA ALA A 149 -9.13 -11.90 7.92
C ALA A 149 -10.50 -11.23 7.83
N GLU A 150 -10.66 -10.06 8.43
CA GLU A 150 -11.87 -9.24 8.41
C GLU A 150 -12.17 -8.76 6.97
N LEU A 151 -11.16 -8.24 6.26
CA LEU A 151 -11.29 -7.83 4.85
C LEU A 151 -11.62 -9.01 3.94
N SER A 152 -10.99 -10.18 4.16
CA SER A 152 -11.29 -11.39 3.39
C SER A 152 -12.74 -11.83 3.55
N LYS A 153 -13.24 -11.91 4.81
CA LYS A 153 -14.63 -12.25 5.11
C LYS A 153 -15.60 -11.22 4.55
N LEU A 154 -15.28 -9.93 4.69
CA LEU A 154 -16.08 -8.84 4.14
C LEU A 154 -16.19 -8.96 2.61
N ALA A 155 -15.08 -9.16 1.90
CA ALA A 155 -15.10 -9.27 0.44
C ALA A 155 -16.06 -10.37 -0.04
N ALA A 156 -16.04 -11.55 0.61
CA ALA A 156 -16.95 -12.63 0.28
C ALA A 156 -18.43 -12.27 0.53
N ALA A 157 -18.73 -11.64 1.68
CA ALA A 157 -20.09 -11.22 2.00
C ALA A 157 -20.62 -10.14 1.04
N MET A 158 -19.77 -9.16 0.70
CA MET A 158 -20.14 -8.07 -0.20
C MET A 158 -20.27 -8.52 -1.66
N ASP A 159 -19.43 -9.45 -2.12
CA ASP A 159 -19.57 -10.05 -3.44
C ASP A 159 -20.88 -10.86 -3.54
N ALA A 160 -21.25 -11.62 -2.50
CA ALA A 160 -22.54 -12.32 -2.47
C ALA A 160 -23.73 -11.33 -2.56
N LYS A 161 -23.63 -10.17 -1.90
CA LYS A 161 -24.66 -9.11 -1.93
C LYS A 161 -24.81 -8.46 -3.32
N TYR A 162 -23.70 -8.29 -4.06
CA TYR A 162 -23.65 -7.44 -5.24
C TYR A 162 -23.48 -8.17 -6.58
N SER A 163 -23.06 -9.44 -6.57
CA SER A 163 -22.73 -10.21 -7.79
C SER A 163 -23.90 -10.32 -8.78
N SER A 164 -25.14 -10.43 -8.30
CA SER A 164 -26.34 -10.45 -9.16
C SER A 164 -26.57 -9.15 -9.93
N GLN A 165 -25.91 -8.05 -9.53
CA GLN A 165 -25.94 -6.75 -10.18
C GLN A 165 -24.72 -6.53 -11.09
N GLY A 166 -23.90 -7.57 -11.29
CA GLY A 166 -22.64 -7.49 -12.05
C GLY A 166 -21.56 -6.65 -11.36
N ILE A 167 -21.61 -6.54 -10.04
CA ILE A 167 -20.60 -5.87 -9.21
C ILE A 167 -19.92 -6.94 -8.36
N HIS A 168 -18.59 -6.95 -8.37
CA HIS A 168 -17.79 -7.94 -7.68
C HIS A 168 -16.87 -7.31 -6.65
N VAL A 169 -16.71 -8.00 -5.53
CA VAL A 169 -15.83 -7.57 -4.44
C VAL A 169 -14.75 -8.62 -4.21
N TYR A 170 -13.51 -8.15 -4.12
CA TYR A 170 -12.33 -9.00 -4.06
C TYR A 170 -11.48 -8.63 -2.85
N PHE A 171 -10.86 -9.64 -2.24
CA PHE A 171 -9.79 -9.42 -1.28
C PHE A 171 -8.43 -9.65 -1.95
N CYS A 172 -7.58 -8.62 -1.95
CA CYS A 172 -6.20 -8.72 -2.43
C CYS A 172 -5.24 -8.88 -1.24
N GLY A 173 -5.02 -10.13 -0.82
CA GLY A 173 -4.10 -10.46 0.28
C GLY A 173 -2.62 -10.56 -0.14
N ASP A 174 -2.34 -10.72 -1.43
CA ASP A 174 -0.97 -10.91 -1.94
C ASP A 174 -0.13 -9.64 -1.81
N VAL A 175 -0.77 -8.45 -1.76
CA VAL A 175 -0.08 -7.18 -1.48
C VAL A 175 0.64 -7.21 -0.14
N TYR A 176 0.12 -7.97 0.84
CA TYR A 176 0.67 -8.07 2.18
C TYR A 176 1.35 -9.43 2.41
N GLU A 177 0.59 -10.53 2.51
CA GLU A 177 1.13 -11.79 3.04
C GLU A 177 2.12 -12.45 2.08
N LYS A 178 1.79 -12.52 0.79
CA LYS A 178 2.71 -13.06 -0.22
C LYS A 178 3.97 -12.21 -0.33
N SER A 179 3.82 -10.88 -0.40
CA SER A 179 4.95 -9.94 -0.42
C SER A 179 5.84 -10.06 0.82
N ARG A 180 5.25 -10.24 2.01
CA ARG A 180 5.99 -10.48 3.26
C ARG A 180 6.82 -11.75 3.19
N GLN A 181 6.24 -12.83 2.66
CA GLN A 181 6.93 -14.12 2.50
C GLN A 181 8.08 -14.02 1.48
N GLU A 182 7.84 -13.44 0.29
CA GLU A 182 8.87 -13.26 -0.73
C GLU A 182 10.00 -12.35 -0.25
N PHE A 183 9.68 -11.27 0.48
CA PHE A 183 10.69 -10.40 1.06
C PHE A 183 11.50 -11.10 2.16
N ALA A 184 10.86 -11.93 2.99
CA ALA A 184 11.56 -12.74 3.99
C ALA A 184 12.54 -13.73 3.34
N GLU A 185 12.17 -14.36 2.23
CA GLU A 185 13.10 -15.19 1.45
C GLU A 185 14.24 -14.35 0.85
N TRP A 186 13.94 -13.16 0.31
CA TRP A 186 14.97 -12.25 -0.19
C TRP A 186 15.99 -11.87 0.90
N LEU A 187 15.53 -11.54 2.12
CA LEU A 187 16.41 -11.25 3.25
C LEU A 187 17.38 -12.41 3.54
N LYS A 188 16.88 -13.66 3.54
CA LYS A 188 17.72 -14.86 3.70
C LYS A 188 18.78 -14.96 2.62
N THR A 189 18.44 -14.71 1.35
CA THR A 189 19.44 -14.74 0.25
C THR A 189 20.54 -13.70 0.39
N LYS A 190 20.29 -12.63 1.14
CA LYS A 190 21.26 -11.55 1.43
C LYS A 190 21.98 -11.72 2.77
N GLY A 191 21.69 -12.78 3.52
CA GLY A 191 22.24 -12.95 4.87
C GLY A 191 21.77 -11.88 5.85
N LEU A 192 20.61 -11.26 5.60
CA LEU A 192 20.02 -10.25 6.46
C LEU A 192 19.06 -10.89 7.48
N PRO A 193 18.90 -10.30 8.67
CA PRO A 193 17.97 -10.81 9.67
C PRO A 193 16.53 -10.71 9.18
N LEU A 194 15.69 -11.65 9.63
CA LEU A 194 14.26 -11.61 9.36
C LEU A 194 13.63 -10.35 9.97
N SER A 195 12.58 -9.85 9.32
CA SER A 195 11.87 -8.63 9.69
C SER A 195 10.38 -8.95 9.87
N ASN A 196 9.77 -8.45 10.95
CA ASN A 196 8.33 -8.62 11.17
C ASN A 196 7.61 -7.29 11.45
N HIS A 197 8.13 -6.46 12.35
CA HIS A 197 7.53 -5.17 12.68
C HIS A 197 8.59 -4.11 12.98
N ALA A 198 8.48 -2.94 12.36
CA ALA A 198 9.44 -1.83 12.46
C ALA A 198 10.88 -2.22 12.07
N GLY A 199 11.07 -3.34 11.37
CA GLY A 199 12.36 -3.88 10.96
C GLY A 199 12.82 -3.34 9.60
N ILE A 200 13.60 -4.16 8.88
CA ILE A 200 14.18 -3.80 7.58
C ILE A 200 13.11 -3.38 6.59
N THR A 201 12.01 -4.13 6.46
CA THR A 201 10.97 -3.90 5.46
C THR A 201 10.35 -2.51 5.63
N ASP A 202 9.66 -2.27 6.75
CA ASP A 202 8.94 -1.02 6.99
C ASP A 202 9.86 0.20 6.96
N THR A 203 11.03 0.09 7.62
CA THR A 203 11.97 1.22 7.71
C THR A 203 12.53 1.56 6.33
N SER A 204 12.83 0.56 5.51
CA SER A 204 13.33 0.78 4.14
C SER A 204 12.25 1.38 3.25
N GLU A 205 11.02 0.87 3.29
CA GLU A 205 9.89 1.42 2.53
C GLU A 205 9.63 2.89 2.89
N MET A 206 9.66 3.21 4.19
CA MET A 206 9.50 4.60 4.66
C MET A 206 10.68 5.49 4.27
N LEU A 207 11.93 5.01 4.30
CA LEU A 207 13.10 5.77 3.81
C LEU A 207 13.02 6.07 2.30
N TYR A 208 12.46 5.15 1.52
CA TYR A 208 12.28 5.35 0.08
C TYR A 208 11.20 6.39 -0.24
N LEU A 209 10.11 6.39 0.54
CA LEU A 209 8.93 7.20 0.29
C LEU A 209 8.93 8.55 1.02
N GLU A 210 9.79 8.74 2.03
CA GLU A 210 9.75 9.98 2.82
C GLU A 210 10.07 11.20 1.94
N PRO A 211 9.27 12.27 2.03
CA PRO A 211 9.42 13.43 1.15
C PRO A 211 10.65 14.28 1.50
N ALA A 212 11.18 14.13 2.72
CA ALA A 212 12.41 14.75 3.16
C ALA A 212 13.09 13.86 4.20
N LYS A 213 14.42 13.97 4.28
CA LYS A 213 15.25 13.23 5.22
C LYS A 213 14.76 13.46 6.65
N GLU A 214 14.64 12.37 7.41
CA GLU A 214 14.17 12.38 8.80
C GLU A 214 12.74 12.88 9.01
N GLN A 215 11.92 12.95 7.94
CA GLN A 215 10.51 13.30 8.10
C GLN A 215 9.71 12.11 8.60
N TRP A 216 9.98 10.90 8.12
CA TRP A 216 9.29 9.68 8.57
C TRP A 216 10.18 8.75 9.38
N VAL A 217 11.48 8.69 9.05
CA VAL A 217 12.44 7.81 9.73
C VAL A 217 13.58 8.62 10.34
N ARG A 218 13.65 8.68 11.66
CA ARG A 218 14.72 9.37 12.41
C ARG A 218 16.01 8.57 12.36
N SER A 219 17.14 9.26 12.24
CA SER A 219 18.48 8.65 12.09
C SER A 219 18.86 7.65 13.19
N ILE A 220 18.21 7.72 14.36
CA ILE A 220 18.38 6.75 15.44
C ILE A 220 18.09 5.29 15.03
N TYR A 221 17.41 5.05 13.90
CA TYR A 221 17.23 3.70 13.35
C TYR A 221 18.55 2.95 13.11
N LYS A 222 19.66 3.67 12.91
CA LYS A 222 21.01 3.08 12.76
C LYS A 222 21.58 2.50 14.05
N THR A 223 21.01 2.87 15.19
CA THR A 223 21.36 2.35 16.52
C THR A 223 20.22 1.59 17.19
N THR A 224 19.00 1.65 16.65
CA THR A 224 17.85 0.89 17.15
C THR A 224 18.05 -0.60 16.93
N VAL A 225 17.83 -1.39 17.98
CA VAL A 225 17.75 -2.85 17.93
C VAL A 225 16.39 -3.26 18.44
N GLY A 226 15.74 -4.22 17.80
CA GLY A 226 14.48 -4.79 18.26
C GLY A 226 14.65 -6.21 18.79
N ASP A 227 13.53 -6.79 19.21
CA ASP A 227 13.49 -8.20 19.55
C ASP A 227 13.69 -9.05 18.29
N PRO A 228 14.47 -10.14 18.33
CA PRO A 228 14.77 -10.94 17.15
C PRO A 228 13.52 -11.61 16.58
N VAL A 229 13.44 -11.66 15.26
CA VAL A 229 12.46 -12.48 14.55
C VAL A 229 13.03 -13.89 14.42
N LEU A 230 12.32 -14.86 14.99
CA LEU A 230 12.74 -16.25 14.99
C LEU A 230 12.17 -16.99 13.78
N ALA A 231 12.87 -18.04 13.34
CA ALA A 231 12.33 -18.92 12.32
C ALA A 231 11.12 -19.70 12.87
N SER A 232 10.25 -20.16 11.97
CA SER A 232 9.09 -20.97 12.35
C SER A 232 9.52 -22.18 13.19
N GLY A 233 8.83 -22.41 14.31
CA GLY A 233 9.11 -23.48 15.26
C GLY A 233 10.19 -23.18 16.31
N GLN A 234 10.90 -22.06 16.21
CA GLN A 234 11.85 -21.63 17.25
C GLN A 234 11.15 -20.86 18.37
N GLN A 235 11.69 -20.99 19.59
CA GLN A 235 11.23 -20.24 20.76
C GLN A 235 12.30 -19.24 21.19
N PRO A 236 11.91 -18.07 21.74
CA PRO A 236 12.87 -17.13 22.31
C PRO A 236 13.65 -17.78 23.45
N ASP A 237 14.95 -17.52 23.51
CA ASP A 237 15.76 -17.90 24.67
C ASP A 237 15.29 -17.08 25.88
N PRO A 238 14.77 -17.72 26.95
CA PRO A 238 14.27 -17.00 28.12
C PRO A 238 15.37 -16.30 28.92
N SER A 239 16.65 -16.64 28.70
CA SER A 239 17.78 -16.00 29.35
C SER A 239 18.19 -14.67 28.72
N VAL A 240 17.71 -14.38 27.51
CA VAL A 240 18.00 -13.12 26.79
C VAL A 240 16.89 -12.11 27.09
N PRO A 241 17.19 -10.98 27.77
CA PRO A 241 16.18 -9.96 28.03
C PRO A 241 15.62 -9.39 26.72
N ARG A 242 14.29 -9.22 26.69
CA ARG A 242 13.60 -8.53 25.59
C ARG A 242 13.95 -7.05 25.61
N VAL A 243 14.15 -6.46 24.44
CA VAL A 243 14.33 -5.01 24.28
C VAL A 243 13.01 -4.29 24.55
N ASN A 244 11.89 -4.86 24.07
CA ASN A 244 10.54 -4.37 24.31
C ASN A 244 10.35 -2.86 24.01
N ASN A 245 10.95 -2.40 22.92
CA ASN A 245 10.83 -1.02 22.42
C ASN A 245 9.85 -0.90 21.25
N GLY A 246 9.04 -1.94 21.02
CA GLY A 246 8.07 -1.99 19.93
C GLY A 246 8.63 -2.47 18.59
N VAL A 247 9.93 -2.76 18.47
CA VAL A 247 10.53 -3.31 17.24
C VAL A 247 10.65 -4.83 17.34
N THR A 248 10.22 -5.55 16.29
CA THR A 248 10.46 -6.99 16.12
C THR A 248 11.23 -7.21 14.81
N GLY A 249 12.56 -7.26 14.91
CA GLY A 249 13.51 -7.25 13.81
C GLY A 249 14.67 -6.28 14.07
N ASP A 250 15.42 -5.98 13.02
CA ASP A 250 16.57 -5.07 13.07
C ASP A 250 16.50 -4.03 11.94
N PRO A 251 16.21 -2.75 12.22
CA PRO A 251 16.08 -1.73 11.19
C PRO A 251 17.42 -1.20 10.68
N ARG A 252 18.57 -1.49 11.32
CA ARG A 252 19.85 -0.85 11.00
C ARG A 252 20.31 -1.05 9.55
N PRO A 253 20.10 -2.24 8.92
CA PRO A 253 20.44 -2.47 7.52
C PRO A 253 19.56 -1.74 6.51
N SER A 254 18.51 -1.03 6.94
CA SER A 254 17.54 -0.42 6.03
C SER A 254 18.16 0.65 5.13
N THR A 255 17.74 0.64 3.87
CA THR A 255 18.11 1.63 2.84
C THR A 255 16.92 1.94 1.92
N PRO A 256 16.89 3.12 1.28
CA PRO A 256 15.87 3.43 0.27
C PRO A 256 15.79 2.41 -0.88
N GLU A 257 16.90 1.81 -1.29
CA GLU A 257 16.95 0.83 -2.38
C GLU A 257 16.22 -0.47 -2.02
N ILE A 258 16.36 -0.91 -0.76
CA ILE A 258 15.59 -2.04 -0.23
C ILE A 258 14.10 -1.68 -0.19
N GLY A 259 13.76 -0.43 0.16
CA GLY A 259 12.39 0.05 0.21
C GLY A 259 11.71 0.03 -1.15
N LYS A 260 12.42 0.52 -2.17
CA LYS A 260 11.97 0.46 -3.56
C LYS A 260 11.67 -0.99 -3.98
N LEU A 261 12.59 -1.92 -3.69
CA LEU A 261 12.41 -3.33 -4.01
C LEU A 261 11.15 -3.92 -3.34
N ALA A 262 10.97 -3.66 -2.04
CA ALA A 262 9.83 -4.17 -1.29
C ALA A 262 8.49 -3.61 -1.83
N ILE A 263 8.43 -2.32 -2.13
CA ILE A 263 7.26 -1.68 -2.76
C ILE A 263 6.98 -2.26 -4.14
N GLU A 264 8.00 -2.49 -4.96
CA GLU A 264 7.83 -3.11 -6.28
C GLU A 264 7.27 -4.54 -6.15
N MET A 265 7.73 -5.33 -5.18
CA MET A 265 7.15 -6.64 -4.87
C MET A 265 5.67 -6.53 -4.51
N LYS A 266 5.31 -5.63 -3.58
CA LYS A 266 3.92 -5.38 -3.17
C LYS A 266 3.02 -5.03 -4.36
N VAL A 267 3.45 -4.06 -5.17
CA VAL A 267 2.72 -3.61 -6.35
C VAL A 267 2.53 -4.73 -7.36
N ASN A 268 3.60 -5.47 -7.69
CA ASN A 268 3.54 -6.53 -8.69
C ASN A 268 2.65 -7.70 -8.24
N ASN A 269 2.74 -8.10 -6.98
CA ASN A 269 1.90 -9.15 -6.40
C ASN A 269 0.43 -8.75 -6.39
N ALA A 270 0.12 -7.51 -5.99
CA ALA A 270 -1.24 -7.01 -6.00
C ALA A 270 -1.85 -7.01 -7.41
N VAL A 271 -1.12 -6.46 -8.39
CA VAL A 271 -1.57 -6.42 -9.80
C VAL A 271 -1.81 -7.83 -10.34
N ALA A 272 -0.88 -8.76 -10.09
CA ALA A 272 -1.01 -10.15 -10.52
C ALA A 272 -2.24 -10.84 -9.91
N GLN A 273 -2.48 -10.65 -8.61
CA GLN A 273 -3.63 -11.22 -7.92
C GLN A 273 -4.94 -10.63 -8.42
N ILE A 274 -5.03 -9.30 -8.54
CA ILE A 274 -6.25 -8.61 -9.00
C ILE A 274 -6.61 -9.05 -10.42
N ASN A 275 -5.65 -9.09 -11.33
CA ASN A 275 -5.88 -9.57 -12.70
C ASN A 275 -6.41 -11.01 -12.72
N ARG A 276 -5.81 -11.90 -11.92
CA ARG A 276 -6.27 -13.30 -11.81
C ARG A 276 -7.70 -13.39 -11.27
N LEU A 277 -8.02 -12.64 -10.22
CA LEU A 277 -9.35 -12.66 -9.58
C LEU A 277 -10.44 -12.13 -10.52
N VAL A 278 -10.19 -11.00 -11.18
CA VAL A 278 -11.13 -10.40 -12.13
C VAL A 278 -11.32 -11.31 -13.36
N ALA A 279 -10.25 -11.90 -13.89
CA ALA A 279 -10.34 -12.83 -15.01
C ALA A 279 -11.17 -14.07 -14.67
N ALA A 280 -10.99 -14.65 -13.47
CA ALA A 280 -11.73 -15.83 -13.04
C ALA A 280 -13.26 -15.58 -12.98
N LYS A 281 -13.69 -14.43 -12.44
CA LYS A 281 -15.12 -14.09 -12.38
C LYS A 281 -15.73 -13.78 -13.75
N ARG A 282 -14.99 -13.11 -14.63
CA ARG A 282 -15.46 -12.83 -16.01
C ARG A 282 -15.51 -14.09 -16.88
N GLY A 283 -14.67 -15.07 -16.61
CA GLY A 283 -14.70 -16.38 -17.28
C GLY A 283 -15.91 -17.21 -16.88
N GLY A 284 -16.24 -17.27 -15.58
CA GLY A 284 -17.38 -18.03 -15.06
C GLY A 284 -18.77 -17.44 -15.36
N GLN A 285 -18.85 -16.27 -16.00
CA GLN A 285 -20.12 -15.66 -16.47
C GLN A 285 -20.44 -15.99 -17.94
N ARG A 286 -19.55 -16.71 -18.64
CA ARG A 286 -19.70 -17.09 -20.05
C ARG A 286 -20.12 -18.56 -20.27
N GLU A 287 -20.40 -19.27 -19.19
CA GLU A 287 -20.96 -20.64 -19.16
C GLU A 287 -22.39 -20.61 -18.61
#